data_AF-A0A2M8JEE9-F1
#
_entry.id   AF-A0A2M8JEE9-F1
#
_cell.length_a   1.000
_cell.length_b   1.000
_cell.length_c   1.000
_cell.angle_alpha   90.00
_cell.angle_beta   90.00
_cell.angle_gamma   90.00
#
_symmetry.space_group_name_H-M   'P 1'
#
loop_
_entity.id
_entity.type
_entity.pdbx_description
1 polymer ?
#
loop_
_entity_poly.entity_id
_entity_poly.type
_entity_poly.pdbx_seq_one_letter_code
_entity_poly.pdbx_strand_id
1 'polypeptide(L)'
;MKKAILSFALFLLLVSCSTSKSNDYQLTKNYTPDNPELYKTIVKLDSVFFDAYNHCDTKFETYADFYTEDIEFYHDQGGLSNSKKDILEGTKKYICGKVTRTLVPGSIEVYQIKDYGAVEIGLHSFSNTTNPPNEPKKVSRFTIFWKKTNEGWKITKVVSLH
;
A
#
# COMPACT_ATOMS: atom_id res chain seq x y z
N MET A 1 5.36 -27.38 70.99
CA MET A 1 5.83 -27.86 69.68
C MET A 1 4.76 -27.56 68.63
N LYS A 2 5.17 -27.02 67.48
CA LYS A 2 4.40 -26.75 66.24
C LYS A 2 3.44 -25.55 66.29
N LYS A 3 3.34 -24.67 65.30
CA LYS A 3 4.12 -24.34 64.08
C LYS A 3 3.54 -22.98 63.62
N ALA A 4 4.41 -22.08 63.16
CA ALA A 4 4.04 -20.88 62.41
C ALA A 4 3.27 -21.23 61.14
N ILE A 5 2.44 -20.30 60.63
CA ILE A 5 2.36 -19.91 59.22
C ILE A 5 1.70 -18.52 59.16
N LEU A 6 2.50 -17.53 58.83
CA LEU A 6 2.11 -16.18 58.47
C LEU A 6 1.84 -16.21 56.94
N SER A 7 0.59 -16.23 56.50
CA SER A 7 0.26 -16.20 55.07
C SER A 7 0.25 -14.76 54.57
N PHE A 8 1.39 -14.31 54.06
CA PHE A 8 1.53 -13.10 53.26
C PHE A 8 1.15 -13.41 51.81
N ALA A 9 -0.13 -13.27 51.47
CA ALA A 9 -0.59 -13.44 50.09
C ALA A 9 -0.38 -12.15 49.30
N LEU A 10 0.84 -11.96 48.80
CA LEU A 10 1.18 -10.94 47.81
C LEU A 10 0.95 -11.55 46.41
N PHE A 11 -0.26 -11.40 45.87
CA PHE A 11 -0.53 -11.78 44.48
C PHE A 11 -0.07 -10.66 43.56
N LEU A 12 1.05 -10.90 42.86
CA LEU A 12 1.60 -10.03 41.83
C LEU A 12 0.57 -9.81 40.71
N LEU A 13 0.24 -8.53 40.46
CA LEU A 13 -0.40 -8.09 39.21
C LEU A 13 0.60 -8.31 38.07
N LEU A 14 0.42 -9.40 37.31
CA LEU A 14 1.08 -9.62 36.04
C LEU A 14 0.54 -8.61 35.03
N VAL A 15 1.16 -7.42 34.98
CA VAL A 15 0.98 -6.48 33.88
C VAL A 15 1.66 -7.11 32.66
N SER A 16 0.88 -7.83 31.84
CA SER A 16 1.30 -8.21 30.50
C SER A 16 1.51 -6.95 29.67
N CYS A 17 2.74 -6.44 29.68
CA CYS A 17 3.20 -5.50 28.65
C CYS A 17 3.21 -6.25 27.31
N SER A 18 2.10 -6.16 26.59
CA SER A 18 2.07 -6.46 25.16
C SER A 18 2.93 -5.42 24.45
N THR A 19 4.22 -5.71 24.31
CA THR A 19 5.11 -4.93 23.45
C THR A 19 4.64 -5.13 22.01
N SER A 20 3.80 -4.21 21.53
CA SER A 20 3.56 -4.05 20.10
C SER A 20 4.92 -3.87 19.46
N LYS A 21 5.37 -4.84 18.66
CA LYS A 21 6.57 -4.68 17.84
C LYS A 21 6.30 -3.51 16.91
N SER A 22 6.85 -2.34 17.21
CA SER A 22 6.86 -1.22 16.27
C SER A 22 7.68 -1.67 15.07
N ASN A 23 7.02 -1.90 13.93
CA ASN A 23 7.72 -2.16 12.68
C ASN A 23 8.41 -0.86 12.27
N ASP A 24 9.74 -0.85 12.31
CA ASP A 24 10.56 0.29 11.88
C ASP A 24 10.79 0.17 10.36
N TYR A 25 9.85 0.69 9.58
CA TYR A 25 9.98 0.72 8.13
C TYR A 25 11.01 1.76 7.70
N GLN A 26 11.79 1.46 6.66
CA GLN A 26 12.73 2.43 6.07
C GLN A 26 11.98 3.51 5.27
N LEU A 27 11.49 4.52 5.99
CA LEU A 27 10.88 5.73 5.45
C LEU A 27 11.88 6.87 5.39
N THR A 28 11.68 7.82 4.47
CA THR A 28 12.45 9.06 4.47
C THR A 28 12.12 9.86 5.72
N LYS A 29 13.11 10.04 6.59
CA LYS A 29 12.94 10.80 7.83
C LYS A 29 12.64 12.26 7.51
N ASN A 30 11.60 12.81 8.16
CA ASN A 30 11.18 14.20 8.03
C ASN A 30 10.76 14.62 6.60
N TYR A 31 10.28 13.69 5.78
CA TYR A 31 9.73 14.05 4.48
C TYR A 31 8.67 15.15 4.62
N THR A 32 8.83 16.21 3.84
CA THR A 32 7.90 17.33 3.72
C THR A 32 7.72 17.60 2.23
N PRO A 33 6.49 17.64 1.69
CA PRO A 33 6.28 17.87 0.28
C PRO A 33 6.65 19.31 -0.10
N ASP A 34 7.47 19.47 -1.14
CA ASP A 34 7.79 20.79 -1.70
C ASP A 34 6.55 21.51 -2.23
N ASN A 35 5.55 20.74 -2.69
CA ASN A 35 4.27 21.24 -3.17
C ASN A 35 3.11 20.54 -2.44
N PRO A 36 2.56 21.15 -1.37
CA PRO A 36 1.48 20.55 -0.58
C PRO A 36 0.19 20.27 -1.36
N GLU A 37 -0.14 21.07 -2.38
CA GLU A 37 -1.35 20.87 -3.18
C GLU A 37 -1.19 19.72 -4.18
N LEU A 38 0.00 19.57 -4.78
CA LEU A 38 0.32 18.39 -5.58
C LEU A 38 0.30 17.13 -4.72
N TYR A 39 0.87 17.18 -3.52
CA TYR A 39 0.84 16.06 -2.58
C TYR A 39 -0.60 15.61 -2.28
N LYS A 40 -1.48 16.54 -1.87
CA LYS A 40 -2.90 16.23 -1.61
C LYS A 40 -3.59 15.64 -2.84
N THR A 41 -3.27 16.16 -4.03
CA THR A 41 -3.83 15.66 -5.29
C THR A 41 -3.42 14.22 -5.54
N ILE A 42 -2.13 13.89 -5.46
CA ILE A 42 -1.62 12.55 -5.72
C ILE A 42 -2.10 11.55 -4.67
N VAL A 43 -2.07 11.91 -3.38
CA VAL A 43 -2.60 11.04 -2.30
C VAL A 43 -4.08 10.73 -2.51
N LYS A 44 -4.88 11.71 -2.97
CA LYS A 44 -6.28 11.46 -3.32
C LYS A 44 -6.41 10.51 -4.51
N LEU A 45 -5.56 10.64 -5.53
CA LEU A 45 -5.58 9.76 -6.71
C LEU A 45 -5.16 8.33 -6.36
N ASP A 46 -4.12 8.12 -5.53
CA ASP A 46 -3.76 6.80 -4.96
C ASP A 46 -4.97 6.19 -4.26
N SER A 47 -5.63 6.96 -3.38
CA SER A 47 -6.80 6.48 -2.66
C SER A 47 -7.93 6.05 -3.59
N VAL A 48 -8.22 6.80 -4.66
CA VAL A 48 -9.27 6.45 -5.63
C VAL A 48 -8.87 5.24 -6.46
N PHE A 49 -7.62 5.19 -6.93
CA PHE A 49 -7.10 4.10 -7.74
C PHE A 49 -7.09 2.77 -6.96
N PHE A 50 -6.59 2.77 -5.72
CA PHE A 50 -6.56 1.55 -4.91
C PHE A 50 -7.91 1.19 -4.29
N ASP A 51 -8.83 2.14 -4.10
CA ASP A 51 -10.23 1.82 -3.82
C ASP A 51 -10.87 1.08 -5.00
N ALA A 52 -10.58 1.50 -6.23
CA ALA A 52 -11.05 0.81 -7.43
C ALA A 52 -10.40 -0.59 -7.59
N TYR A 53 -9.11 -0.73 -7.27
CA TYR A 53 -8.43 -2.03 -7.21
C TYR A 53 -9.10 -2.96 -6.18
N ASN A 54 -9.30 -2.47 -4.96
CA ASN A 54 -9.86 -3.25 -3.85
C ASN A 54 -11.33 -3.64 -4.08
N HIS A 55 -12.08 -2.82 -4.82
CA HIS A 55 -13.47 -3.06 -5.20
C HIS A 55 -13.63 -3.36 -6.69
N CYS A 56 -12.62 -4.02 -7.28
CA CYS A 56 -12.54 -4.29 -8.72
C CYS A 56 -13.86 -4.81 -9.32
N ASP A 57 -14.58 -5.70 -8.62
CA ASP A 57 -15.82 -6.30 -9.13
C ASP A 57 -16.90 -5.27 -9.53
N THR A 58 -16.84 -4.06 -8.96
CA THR A 58 -17.77 -2.96 -9.24
C THR A 58 -17.11 -1.70 -9.80
N LYS A 59 -15.79 -1.56 -9.67
CA LYS A 59 -15.03 -0.35 -10.04
C LYS A 59 -13.92 -0.60 -11.05
N PHE A 60 -13.95 -1.74 -11.77
CA PHE A 60 -12.91 -2.12 -12.70
C PHE A 60 -12.63 -1.08 -13.78
N GLU A 61 -13.67 -0.45 -14.33
CA GLU A 61 -13.50 0.58 -15.36
C GLU A 61 -12.76 1.81 -14.83
N THR A 62 -13.00 2.21 -13.57
CA THR A 62 -12.24 3.27 -12.91
C THR A 62 -10.77 2.88 -12.75
N TYR A 63 -10.49 1.64 -12.32
CA TYR A 63 -9.13 1.12 -12.23
C TYR A 63 -8.43 1.12 -13.60
N ALA A 64 -9.13 0.67 -14.65
CA ALA A 64 -8.61 0.60 -16.01
C ALA A 64 -8.36 1.99 -16.63
N ASP A 65 -9.22 2.96 -16.32
CA ASP A 65 -9.11 4.32 -16.86
C ASP A 65 -7.84 5.02 -16.38
N PHE A 66 -7.32 4.71 -15.19
CA PHE A 66 -6.09 5.31 -14.71
C PHE A 66 -4.87 4.98 -15.58
N TYR A 67 -4.81 3.80 -16.19
CA TYR A 67 -3.63 3.41 -16.98
C TYR A 67 -3.63 4.02 -18.37
N THR A 68 -2.46 4.49 -18.79
CA THR A 68 -2.21 4.80 -20.20
C THR A 68 -2.03 3.53 -21.02
N GLU A 69 -2.20 3.63 -22.34
CA GLU A 69 -1.96 2.50 -23.26
C GLU A 69 -0.49 2.10 -23.31
N ASP A 70 0.43 3.05 -23.06
CA ASP A 70 1.89 2.88 -23.03
C ASP A 70 2.45 2.61 -21.62
N ILE A 71 1.64 2.02 -20.74
CA ILE A 71 2.02 1.68 -19.36
C ILE A 71 3.27 0.77 -19.29
N GLU A 72 4.19 1.09 -18.39
CA GLU A 72 5.28 0.19 -17.98
C GLU A 72 5.04 -0.31 -16.56
N PHE A 73 4.68 -1.59 -16.40
CA PHE A 73 4.43 -2.20 -15.11
C PHE A 73 5.56 -3.17 -14.75
N TYR A 74 6.35 -2.82 -13.75
CA TYR A 74 7.43 -3.64 -13.22
C TYR A 74 6.94 -4.38 -11.98
N HIS A 75 6.90 -5.69 -12.06
CA HIS A 75 6.59 -6.56 -10.94
C HIS A 75 7.84 -7.37 -10.58
N ASP A 76 8.23 -7.36 -9.32
CA ASP A 76 9.41 -8.10 -8.82
C ASP A 76 9.40 -9.61 -9.11
N GLN A 77 8.23 -10.24 -9.10
CA GLN A 77 8.04 -11.65 -9.44
C GLN A 77 7.64 -11.88 -10.90
N GLY A 78 6.87 -10.97 -11.49
CA GLY A 78 6.30 -11.10 -12.84
C GLY A 78 7.13 -10.49 -13.97
N GLY A 79 8.18 -9.73 -13.64
CA GLY A 79 8.97 -8.98 -14.61
C GLY A 79 8.25 -7.73 -15.15
N LEU A 80 8.65 -7.31 -16.35
CA LEU A 80 8.04 -6.17 -17.05
C LEU A 80 6.80 -6.62 -17.82
N SER A 81 5.70 -5.90 -17.64
CA SER A 81 4.53 -5.91 -18.53
C SER A 81 4.33 -4.52 -19.11
N ASN A 82 4.25 -4.44 -20.44
CA ASN A 82 4.04 -3.19 -21.19
C ASN A 82 2.72 -3.20 -21.99
N SER A 83 1.78 -4.06 -21.60
CA SER A 83 0.49 -4.24 -22.24
C SER A 83 -0.60 -3.95 -21.22
N LYS A 84 -1.28 -2.80 -21.37
CA LYS A 84 -2.43 -2.45 -20.52
C LYS A 84 -3.46 -3.58 -20.49
N LYS A 85 -3.75 -4.18 -21.65
CA LYS A 85 -4.67 -5.31 -21.76
C LYS A 85 -4.24 -6.47 -20.86
N ASP A 86 -2.99 -6.90 -20.93
CA ASP A 86 -2.52 -8.06 -20.16
C ASP A 86 -2.51 -7.77 -18.66
N ILE A 87 -2.15 -6.54 -18.26
CA ILE A 87 -2.25 -6.08 -16.87
C ILE A 87 -3.69 -6.15 -16.36
N LEU A 88 -4.65 -5.67 -17.16
CA LEU A 88 -6.07 -5.68 -16.81
C LEU A 88 -6.64 -7.09 -16.74
N GLU A 89 -6.34 -7.95 -17.71
CA GLU A 89 -6.77 -9.36 -17.72
C GLU A 89 -6.17 -10.13 -16.54
N GLY A 90 -4.88 -9.92 -16.26
CA GLY A 90 -4.20 -10.48 -15.09
C GLY A 90 -4.82 -10.02 -13.77
N THR A 91 -5.08 -8.72 -13.64
CA THR A 91 -5.77 -8.16 -12.47
C THR A 91 -7.16 -8.80 -12.31
N LYS A 92 -7.95 -8.85 -13.39
CA LYS A 92 -9.29 -9.45 -13.36
C LYS A 92 -9.28 -10.92 -12.93
N LYS A 93 -8.30 -11.68 -13.42
CA LYS A 93 -8.20 -13.12 -13.15
C LYS A 93 -7.69 -13.43 -11.74
N TYR A 94 -6.68 -12.70 -11.27
CA TYR A 94 -5.92 -13.10 -10.08
C TYR A 94 -6.18 -12.21 -8.85
N ILE A 95 -6.67 -10.99 -9.03
CA ILE A 95 -6.78 -9.98 -7.97
C ILE A 95 -8.23 -9.70 -7.58
N CYS A 96 -9.12 -9.51 -8.55
CA CYS A 96 -10.48 -9.07 -8.27
C CYS A 96 -11.23 -10.05 -7.36
N GLY A 97 -11.78 -9.53 -6.26
CA GLY A 97 -12.42 -10.31 -5.19
C GLY A 97 -11.46 -11.19 -4.37
N LYS A 98 -10.16 -11.15 -4.62
CA LYS A 98 -9.15 -12.06 -4.04
C LYS A 98 -8.07 -11.36 -3.25
N VAL A 99 -7.65 -10.18 -3.66
CA VAL A 99 -6.51 -9.47 -3.04
C VAL A 99 -6.92 -8.05 -2.67
N THR A 100 -6.57 -7.64 -1.46
CA THR A 100 -6.76 -6.28 -0.96
C THR A 100 -5.41 -5.64 -0.70
N ARG A 101 -5.17 -4.46 -1.28
CA ARG A 101 -4.05 -3.58 -0.97
C ARG A 101 -4.38 -2.71 0.23
N THR A 102 -3.48 -2.65 1.20
CA THR A 102 -3.53 -1.73 2.35
C THR A 102 -2.33 -0.78 2.30
N LEU A 103 -2.58 0.53 2.26
CA LEU A 103 -1.53 1.55 2.40
C LEU A 103 -0.98 1.56 3.83
N VAL A 104 0.33 1.72 4.01
CA VAL A 104 0.91 2.07 5.30
C VAL A 104 0.71 3.57 5.53
N PRO A 105 -0.08 4.00 6.54
CA PRO A 105 -0.38 5.42 6.74
C PRO A 105 0.88 6.25 6.96
N GLY A 106 0.94 7.43 6.33
CA GLY A 106 2.09 8.33 6.44
C GLY A 106 3.34 7.91 5.66
N SER A 107 3.26 6.88 4.81
CA SER A 107 4.40 6.42 4.01
C SER A 107 4.53 7.08 2.63
N ILE A 108 3.51 7.80 2.16
CA ILE A 108 3.52 8.40 0.81
C ILE A 108 4.46 9.60 0.77
N GLU A 109 5.34 9.57 -0.23
CA GLU A 109 6.16 10.67 -0.70
C GLU A 109 5.75 11.02 -2.14
N VAL A 110 5.67 12.32 -2.45
CA VAL A 110 5.32 12.84 -3.78
C VAL A 110 6.37 13.83 -4.24
N TYR A 111 6.89 13.62 -5.44
CA TYR A 111 7.91 14.46 -6.06
C TYR A 111 7.41 14.98 -7.40
N GLN A 112 7.45 16.30 -7.61
CA GLN A 112 7.07 16.89 -8.88
C GLN A 112 8.10 16.56 -9.97
N ILE A 113 7.62 16.17 -11.14
CA ILE A 113 8.42 16.03 -12.36
C ILE A 113 8.05 17.16 -13.31
N LYS A 114 9.00 18.07 -13.55
CA LYS A 114 8.80 19.26 -14.39
C LYS A 114 8.23 18.87 -15.76
N ASP A 115 7.20 19.59 -16.19
CA ASP A 115 6.52 19.42 -17.48
C ASP A 115 5.95 18.01 -17.75
N TYR A 116 5.76 17.21 -16.70
CA TYR A 116 5.29 15.83 -16.81
C TYR A 116 4.16 15.50 -15.82
N GLY A 117 4.39 15.72 -14.54
CA GLY A 117 3.47 15.28 -13.48
C GLY A 117 4.18 15.05 -12.16
N ALA A 118 4.04 13.85 -11.58
CA ALA A 118 4.61 13.51 -10.29
C ALA A 118 5.03 12.04 -10.20
N VAL A 119 5.99 11.76 -9.32
CA VAL A 119 6.33 10.43 -8.85
C VAL A 119 5.83 10.28 -7.43
N GLU A 120 5.09 9.20 -7.20
CA GLU A 120 4.64 8.75 -5.89
C GLU A 120 5.48 7.55 -5.45
N ILE A 121 5.94 7.56 -4.21
CA ILE A 121 6.60 6.43 -3.56
C ILE A 121 5.86 6.17 -2.25
N GLY A 122 5.61 4.92 -1.90
CA GLY A 122 5.02 4.60 -0.61
C GLY A 122 5.23 3.17 -0.21
N LEU A 123 4.66 2.80 0.93
CA LEU A 123 4.65 1.42 1.42
C LEU A 123 3.22 0.88 1.45
N HIS A 124 3.08 -0.36 1.02
CA HIS A 124 1.80 -1.07 1.08
C HIS A 124 2.00 -2.51 1.54
N SER A 125 0.89 -3.18 1.77
CA SER A 125 0.84 -4.64 1.93
C SER A 125 -0.36 -5.18 1.19
N PHE A 126 -0.29 -6.46 0.83
CA PHE A 126 -1.38 -7.18 0.21
C PHE A 126 -1.87 -8.28 1.15
N SER A 127 -3.18 -8.48 1.19
CA SER A 127 -3.81 -9.62 1.88
C SER A 127 -4.71 -10.35 0.90
N ASN A 128 -4.55 -11.66 0.82
CA ASN A 128 -5.43 -12.52 0.02
C ASN A 128 -6.63 -12.97 0.88
N THR A 129 -7.82 -13.07 0.29
CA THR A 129 -9.04 -13.55 0.96
C THR A 129 -8.93 -15.00 1.45
N THR A 130 -7.99 -15.78 0.92
CA THR A 130 -7.70 -17.14 1.38
C THR A 130 -6.75 -17.21 2.56
N ASN A 131 -6.09 -16.10 2.92
CA ASN A 131 -5.07 -16.11 3.96
C ASN A 131 -5.72 -16.15 5.35
N PRO A 132 -5.07 -16.81 6.34
CA PRO A 132 -5.52 -16.76 7.71
C PRO A 132 -5.61 -15.31 8.22
N PRO A 133 -6.62 -14.95 9.03
CA PRO A 133 -6.82 -13.58 9.53
C PRO A 133 -5.60 -12.98 10.26
N ASN A 134 -4.72 -13.84 10.80
CA ASN A 134 -3.56 -13.46 11.59
C ASN A 134 -2.24 -13.63 10.84
N GLU A 135 -2.26 -13.85 9.52
CA GLU A 135 -1.03 -13.95 8.75
C GLU A 135 -0.28 -12.60 8.75
N PRO A 136 1.03 -12.59 9.04
CA PRO A 136 1.82 -11.37 8.97
C PRO A 136 1.77 -10.76 7.57
N LYS A 137 1.28 -9.52 7.48
CA LYS A 137 1.28 -8.77 6.22
C LYS A 137 2.71 -8.40 5.84
N LYS A 138 3.16 -8.86 4.67
CA LYS A 138 4.43 -8.42 4.10
C LYS A 138 4.27 -6.99 3.57
N VAL A 139 5.05 -6.07 4.14
CA VAL A 139 5.09 -4.68 3.69
C VAL A 139 6.20 -4.52 2.66
N SER A 140 5.86 -3.87 1.56
CA SER A 140 6.74 -3.65 0.42
C SER A 140 6.57 -2.22 -0.11
N ARG A 141 7.56 -1.75 -0.86
CA ARG A 141 7.55 -0.42 -1.47
C ARG A 141 6.85 -0.46 -2.82
N PHE A 142 6.19 0.63 -3.18
CA PHE A 142 5.68 0.85 -4.52
C PHE A 142 6.18 2.18 -5.06
N THR A 143 6.14 2.32 -6.38
CA THR A 143 6.38 3.59 -7.07
C THR A 143 5.39 3.75 -8.20
N ILE A 144 4.72 4.89 -8.29
CA ILE A 144 3.76 5.21 -9.36
C ILE A 144 4.16 6.52 -10.02
N PHE A 145 4.21 6.52 -11.35
CA PHE A 145 4.44 7.71 -12.15
C PHE A 145 3.09 8.21 -12.64
N TRP A 146 2.71 9.39 -12.15
CA TRP A 146 1.50 10.09 -12.51
C TRP A 146 1.85 11.14 -13.56
N LYS A 147 1.25 11.02 -14.75
CA LYS A 147 1.34 12.01 -15.82
C LYS A 147 0.11 12.89 -15.82
N LYS A 148 0.30 14.21 -15.88
CA LYS A 148 -0.79 15.15 -16.11
C LYS A 148 -1.04 15.25 -17.62
N THR A 149 -2.23 14.86 -18.05
CA THR A 149 -2.68 14.93 -19.45
C THR A 149 -3.87 15.89 -19.56
N ASN A 150 -4.31 16.16 -20.79
CA ASN A 150 -5.53 16.93 -21.07
C ASN A 150 -6.80 16.22 -20.56
N GLU A 151 -6.74 14.90 -20.40
CA GLU A 151 -7.85 14.05 -19.95
C GLU A 151 -7.84 13.82 -18.43
N GLY A 152 -6.84 14.35 -17.72
CA GLY A 152 -6.69 14.18 -16.28
C GLY A 152 -5.33 13.62 -15.87
N TRP A 153 -5.29 12.95 -14.73
CA TRP A 153 -4.07 12.29 -14.26
C TRP A 153 -4.12 10.81 -14.65
N LYS A 154 -3.04 10.32 -15.27
CA LYS A 154 -2.92 8.93 -15.71
C LYS A 154 -1.62 8.31 -15.18
N ILE A 155 -1.63 7.00 -15.00
CA ILE A 155 -0.49 6.19 -14.58
C ILE A 155 0.21 5.68 -15.83
N THR A 156 1.50 5.99 -15.94
CA THR A 156 2.37 5.59 -17.07
C THR A 156 3.42 4.58 -16.67
N LYS A 157 3.75 4.49 -15.38
CA LYS A 157 4.70 3.51 -14.85
C LYS A 157 4.35 3.11 -13.43
N VAL A 158 4.50 1.82 -13.15
CA VAL A 158 4.34 1.25 -11.81
C VAL A 158 5.53 0.36 -11.49
N VAL A 159 6.10 0.50 -10.30
CA VAL A 159 6.95 -0.51 -9.67
C VAL A 159 6.17 -1.09 -8.51
N SER A 160 5.79 -2.36 -8.62
CA SER A 160 5.02 -3.09 -7.62
C SER A 160 5.84 -4.22 -7.02
N LEU A 161 6.16 -4.10 -5.73
CA LEU A 161 6.91 -5.09 -4.98
C LEU A 161 5.98 -5.87 -4.04
N HIS A 162 6.27 -7.14 -3.78
CA HIS A 162 5.48 -8.04 -2.94
C HIS A 162 6.36 -8.73 -1.91
#